data_AF-Q4Q634-F1
#
_entry.id   AF-Q4Q634-F1
#
_cell.length_a   1.000
_cell.length_b   1.000
_cell.length_c   1.000
_cell.angle_alpha   90.00
_cell.angle_beta   90.00
_cell.angle_gamma   90.00
#
_symmetry.space_group_name_H-M   'P 1'
#
loop_
_entity.id
_entity.type
_entity.pdbx_description
1 polymer ?
#
loop_
_entity_poly.entity_id
_entity_poly.type
_entity_poly.pdbx_seq_one_letter_code
_entity_poly.pdbx_strand_id
1 'polypeptide(L)'
;MSSDSGINAALLNLCAQLQDGGTRSAANEGPSAPNCAEGSQAMAEQSRTSAAPCATALAAVPAAAAQDPARPASDYEWLRSALASVESPEKRVKQLLFNMENLTTEGKPGPLAQEERLEALEELADMVEDVNWAAEFALMQGPQRLLDVMRRERAAHPLLVTGSGDASASVEAAIGTGRGDPEVQTATHDGIPSSAVPLFIELAMIIAHSAQLNEPVQAAYGAAHWEDIILPFMGDCIASVQDLLHVGSDGHVIGAQGDSTEAASVAAGAASLMRLLGALLHACSCLCRDSSPNTVVFFQTSGLAVLMDTLRLTRTLPESRLVGTAEDGRTPVAVTNVASDTASNEEVDDIYAPLLGTMHKVAARALFFVAYLASTGVSSEQIIQLACLHAESGNSGESVQKAAAHALTALVEKSPKAIKEVVRALMPHRLKEWRTQVQRAMDDRETQDERLHFLDALDRIS
;
A
#
# COMPACT_ATOMS: atom_id res chain seq x y z
N MET A 1 3.85 34.59 0.58
CA MET A 1 3.40 36.00 0.45
C MET A 1 4.30 36.71 -0.56
N SER A 2 3.76 37.66 -1.32
CA SER A 2 4.52 38.40 -2.35
C SER A 2 5.68 39.17 -1.70
N SER A 3 6.78 39.40 -2.42
CA SER A 3 7.82 40.35 -2.01
C SER A 3 7.33 41.80 -2.01
N ASP A 4 6.19 42.05 -2.65
CA ASP A 4 5.53 43.35 -2.68
C ASP A 4 4.57 43.51 -1.48
N SER A 5 4.92 44.43 -0.58
CA SER A 5 4.12 44.76 0.60
C SER A 5 2.74 45.32 0.27
N GLY A 6 2.56 45.95 -0.89
CA GLY A 6 1.28 46.48 -1.35
C GLY A 6 0.31 45.37 -1.78
N ILE A 7 0.81 44.35 -2.47
CA ILE A 7 0.00 43.17 -2.87
C ILE A 7 -0.47 42.41 -1.64
N ASN A 8 0.42 42.25 -0.66
CA ASN A 8 0.12 41.62 0.61
C ASN A 8 -0.94 42.42 1.39
N ALA A 9 -0.82 43.74 1.49
CA ALA A 9 -1.82 44.58 2.15
C ALA A 9 -3.18 44.54 1.44
N ALA A 10 -3.20 44.49 0.11
CA ALA A 10 -4.42 44.39 -0.69
C ALA A 10 -5.14 43.04 -0.47
N LEU A 11 -4.40 41.93 -0.45
CA LEU A 11 -4.96 40.59 -0.16
C LEU A 11 -5.55 40.51 1.24
N LEU A 12 -4.87 41.10 2.23
CA LEU A 12 -5.36 41.10 3.61
C LEU A 12 -6.62 41.96 3.78
N ASN A 13 -6.70 43.10 3.09
CA ASN A 13 -7.92 43.91 3.07
C ASN A 13 -9.08 43.20 2.36
N LEU A 14 -8.82 42.45 1.29
CA LEU A 14 -9.84 41.65 0.60
C LEU A 14 -10.40 40.56 1.53
N CYS A 15 -9.54 39.83 2.22
CA CYS A 15 -9.96 38.79 3.18
C CYS A 15 -10.78 39.37 4.35
N ALA A 16 -10.40 40.55 4.86
CA ALA A 16 -11.15 41.23 5.92
C ALA A 16 -12.54 41.67 5.44
N GLN A 17 -12.64 42.22 4.22
CA GLN A 17 -13.93 42.63 3.65
C GLN A 17 -14.90 41.46 3.40
N LEU A 18 -14.37 40.27 3.07
CA LEU A 18 -15.17 39.06 2.91
C LEU A 18 -15.73 38.54 4.23
N GLN A 19 -15.05 38.77 5.36
CA GLN A 19 -15.53 38.39 6.69
C GLN A 19 -16.58 39.36 7.23
N ASP A 20 -16.46 40.66 6.93
CA ASP A 20 -17.43 41.69 7.36
C ASP A 20 -18.74 41.67 6.54
N GLY A 21 -18.79 40.94 5.42
CA GLY A 21 -19.96 40.86 4.52
C GLY A 21 -21.17 40.05 5.05
N GLY A 22 -21.10 39.47 6.25
CA GLY A 22 -22.12 38.56 6.80
C GLY A 22 -23.40 39.20 7.34
N THR A 23 -23.55 40.52 7.34
CA THR A 23 -24.74 41.21 7.89
C THR A 23 -25.38 42.17 6.88
N ARG A 24 -26.03 41.64 5.83
CA ARG A 24 -27.03 42.42 5.07
C ARG A 24 -28.45 41.98 5.40
N SER A 25 -29.14 42.89 6.06
CA SER A 25 -30.52 42.85 6.52
C SER A 25 -31.53 42.65 5.38
N ALA A 26 -32.49 41.77 5.61
CA ALA A 26 -33.64 41.49 4.74
C ALA A 26 -34.71 42.58 4.90
N ALA A 27 -35.10 43.24 3.80
CA ALA A 27 -36.38 43.91 3.65
C ALA A 27 -36.63 44.27 2.18
N ASN A 28 -37.41 43.46 1.46
CA ASN A 28 -38.64 43.91 0.78
C ASN A 28 -39.30 42.78 -0.02
N GLU A 29 -40.58 42.60 0.27
CA GLU A 29 -41.52 41.69 -0.38
C GLU A 29 -42.05 42.25 -1.72
N GLY A 30 -42.01 41.41 -2.76
CA GLY A 30 -43.03 41.14 -3.80
C GLY A 30 -43.67 42.25 -4.67
N PRO A 31 -44.56 41.90 -5.64
CA PRO A 31 -45.00 40.53 -6.01
C PRO A 31 -45.14 40.24 -7.55
N SER A 32 -45.45 38.96 -7.82
CA SER A 32 -46.28 38.42 -8.93
C SER A 32 -45.64 37.93 -10.24
N ALA A 33 -45.88 36.63 -10.49
CA ALA A 33 -45.73 35.89 -11.75
C ALA A 33 -46.90 36.18 -12.74
N PRO A 34 -46.94 35.67 -14.00
CA PRO A 34 -47.10 34.23 -14.28
C PRO A 34 -46.45 33.63 -15.57
N ASN A 35 -46.26 32.31 -15.52
CA ASN A 35 -46.24 31.23 -16.53
C ASN A 35 -46.17 31.50 -18.06
N CYS A 36 -45.30 30.73 -18.74
CA CYS A 36 -45.50 29.96 -20.00
C CYS A 36 -44.23 29.09 -20.22
N ALA A 37 -44.27 27.75 -20.19
CA ALA A 37 -44.67 26.78 -21.21
C ALA A 37 -43.64 26.56 -22.35
N GLU A 38 -43.09 25.33 -22.36
CA GLU A 38 -42.63 24.46 -23.47
C GLU A 38 -41.86 25.01 -24.69
N GLY A 39 -40.78 24.29 -25.09
CA GLY A 39 -40.31 24.35 -26.48
C GLY A 39 -38.91 23.81 -26.76
N SER A 40 -38.83 22.52 -27.10
CA SER A 40 -37.79 21.83 -27.88
C SER A 40 -37.16 22.66 -29.02
N GLN A 41 -35.84 22.59 -29.22
CA GLN A 41 -35.22 22.04 -30.45
C GLN A 41 -33.68 22.13 -30.47
N ALA A 42 -33.09 21.07 -31.01
CA ALA A 42 -31.71 20.92 -31.41
C ALA A 42 -31.40 21.65 -32.75
N MET A 43 -30.16 22.10 -32.91
CA MET A 43 -29.29 22.05 -34.11
C MET A 43 -28.17 23.09 -33.93
N ALA A 44 -26.91 22.65 -33.83
CA ALA A 44 -25.97 22.44 -34.93
C ALA A 44 -25.25 23.73 -35.37
N GLU A 45 -23.93 23.67 -35.16
CA GLU A 45 -22.86 24.15 -36.04
C GLU A 45 -22.55 25.65 -36.25
N GLN A 46 -21.22 25.86 -36.29
CA GLN A 46 -20.44 26.88 -36.97
C GLN A 46 -20.13 28.21 -36.25
N SER A 47 -18.96 28.19 -35.62
CA SER A 47 -17.75 28.89 -36.09
C SER A 47 -17.88 30.39 -36.38
N ARG A 48 -17.19 31.20 -35.56
CA ARG A 48 -16.24 32.23 -36.02
C ARG A 48 -15.51 32.89 -34.86
N THR A 49 -14.19 32.70 -34.87
CA THR A 49 -13.20 33.62 -34.31
C THR A 49 -13.39 35.03 -34.87
N SER A 50 -13.50 36.02 -33.98
CA SER A 50 -13.20 37.42 -34.29
C SER A 50 -12.76 38.13 -33.02
N ALA A 51 -11.45 38.34 -32.92
CA ALA A 51 -10.84 39.23 -31.95
C ALA A 51 -11.23 40.68 -32.25
N ALA A 52 -11.70 41.41 -31.24
CA ALA A 52 -11.73 42.87 -31.22
C ALA A 52 -11.41 43.35 -29.80
N PRO A 53 -10.37 44.18 -29.61
CA PRO A 53 -10.04 44.75 -28.31
C PRO A 53 -10.91 46.00 -28.11
N CYS A 54 -11.94 45.90 -27.26
CA CYS A 54 -12.68 47.08 -26.82
C CYS A 54 -12.07 47.59 -25.51
N ALA A 55 -10.99 48.35 -25.63
CA ALA A 55 -10.44 49.15 -24.54
C ALA A 55 -11.33 50.38 -24.33
N THR A 56 -12.41 50.22 -23.57
CA THR A 56 -13.17 51.37 -23.05
C THR A 56 -12.53 51.81 -21.74
N ALA A 57 -11.55 52.71 -21.84
CA ALA A 57 -11.07 53.46 -20.70
C ALA A 57 -12.17 54.41 -20.21
N LEU A 58 -13.02 53.93 -19.31
CA LEU A 58 -13.81 54.80 -18.44
C LEU A 58 -12.83 55.44 -17.46
N ALA A 59 -12.41 56.66 -17.78
CA ALA A 59 -11.77 57.56 -16.83
C ALA A 59 -12.77 57.91 -15.72
N ALA A 60 -12.87 57.03 -14.72
CA ALA A 60 -13.50 57.34 -13.47
C ALA A 60 -12.60 58.37 -12.76
N VAL A 61 -13.14 59.58 -12.62
CA VAL A 61 -12.61 60.61 -11.73
C VAL A 61 -12.41 59.96 -10.35
N PRO A 62 -11.20 60.03 -9.73
CA PRO A 62 -11.03 59.53 -8.39
C PRO A 62 -11.83 60.44 -7.45
N ALA A 63 -13.03 59.99 -7.10
CA ALA A 63 -13.69 60.50 -5.91
C ALA A 63 -12.70 60.27 -4.77
N ALA A 64 -12.35 61.35 -4.08
CA ALA A 64 -11.50 61.32 -2.90
C ALA A 64 -12.18 60.45 -1.84
N ALA A 65 -11.93 59.14 -1.93
CA ALA A 65 -12.27 58.20 -0.90
C ALA A 65 -11.47 58.64 0.31
N ALA A 66 -12.18 59.08 1.34
CA ALA A 66 -11.61 59.31 2.65
C ALA A 66 -10.76 58.08 2.98
N GLN A 67 -9.44 58.27 3.08
CA GLN A 67 -8.55 57.22 3.50
C GLN A 67 -8.91 56.91 4.94
N ASP A 68 -9.71 55.86 5.14
CA ASP A 68 -9.93 55.31 6.46
C ASP A 68 -8.55 55.07 7.09
N PRO A 69 -8.34 55.51 8.33
CA PRO A 69 -7.04 55.38 8.98
C PRO A 69 -6.62 53.91 8.95
N ALA A 70 -5.40 53.67 8.45
CA ALA A 70 -4.84 52.33 8.36
C ALA A 70 -4.98 51.62 9.72
N ARG A 71 -5.54 50.40 9.71
CA ARG A 71 -5.73 49.63 10.95
C ARG A 71 -4.38 49.49 11.68
N PRO A 72 -4.37 49.64 13.02
CA PRO A 72 -3.14 49.56 13.80
C PRO A 72 -2.47 48.19 13.65
N ALA A 73 -1.14 48.16 13.70
CA ALA A 73 -0.34 46.95 13.46
C ALA A 73 -0.63 45.79 14.44
N SER A 74 -1.25 46.08 15.58
CA SER A 74 -1.74 45.12 16.58
C SER A 74 -2.90 44.27 16.07
N ASP A 75 -3.74 44.82 15.19
CA ASP A 75 -4.91 44.10 14.64
C ASP A 75 -4.51 42.98 13.68
N TYR A 76 -3.23 42.93 13.30
CA TYR A 76 -2.63 41.88 12.47
C TYR A 76 -1.78 40.90 13.28
N GLU A 77 -1.68 41.02 14.61
CA GLU A 77 -0.89 40.08 15.42
C GLU A 77 -1.47 38.67 15.37
N TRP A 78 -2.79 38.49 15.42
CA TRP A 78 -3.42 37.18 15.26
C TRP A 78 -3.10 36.56 13.89
N LEU A 79 -3.01 37.39 12.84
CA LEU A 79 -2.69 36.94 11.48
C LEU A 79 -1.21 36.58 11.36
N ARG A 80 -0.30 37.34 11.99
CA ARG A 80 1.12 36.95 12.05
C ARG A 80 1.30 35.68 12.86
N SER A 81 0.60 35.53 13.99
CA SER A 81 0.59 34.32 14.80
C SER A 81 -0.02 33.14 14.04
N ALA A 82 -1.09 33.34 13.28
CA ALA A 82 -1.70 32.33 12.44
C ALA A 82 -0.78 31.93 11.28
N LEU A 83 -0.16 32.90 10.59
CA LEU A 83 0.81 32.65 9.51
C LEU A 83 2.13 32.05 10.03
N ALA A 84 2.51 32.33 11.27
CA ALA A 84 3.65 31.67 11.95
C ALA A 84 3.28 30.28 12.49
N SER A 85 2.01 30.07 12.83
CA SER A 85 1.43 28.79 13.25
C SER A 85 1.16 27.85 12.07
N VAL A 86 0.96 28.39 10.86
CA VAL A 86 1.07 27.63 9.63
C VAL A 86 2.56 27.45 9.38
N GLU A 87 3.14 26.43 10.01
CA GLU A 87 4.49 26.01 9.70
C GLU A 87 4.57 25.81 8.18
N SER A 88 5.50 26.51 7.53
CA SER A 88 5.63 26.40 6.07
C SER A 88 5.85 24.93 5.73
N PRO A 89 5.03 24.33 4.86
CA PRO A 89 5.09 22.90 4.56
C PRO A 89 6.49 22.34 4.33
N GLU A 90 7.30 23.10 3.59
CA GLU A 90 8.73 22.88 3.38
C GLU A 90 9.53 22.61 4.67
N LYS A 91 9.35 23.42 5.73
CA LYS A 91 10.11 23.28 6.98
C LYS A 91 9.75 21.99 7.70
N ARG A 92 8.45 21.67 7.76
CA ARG A 92 7.98 20.48 8.44
C ARG A 92 8.44 19.22 7.72
N VAL A 93 8.23 19.15 6.40
CA VAL A 93 8.71 18.05 5.56
C VAL A 93 10.23 17.89 5.69
N LYS A 94 11.00 18.99 5.65
CA LYS A 94 12.45 18.94 5.81
C LYS A 94 12.87 18.39 7.17
N GLN A 95 12.19 18.80 8.24
CA GLN A 95 12.45 18.28 9.59
C GLN A 95 12.17 16.78 9.67
N LEU A 96 11.02 16.32 9.16
CA LEU A 96 10.66 14.89 9.17
C LEU A 96 11.64 14.05 8.34
N LEU A 97 12.09 14.56 7.19
CA LEU A 97 13.13 13.91 6.39
C LEU A 97 14.49 13.82 7.12
N PHE A 98 14.88 14.84 7.89
CA PHE A 98 16.08 14.76 8.74
C PHE A 98 15.91 13.72 9.85
N ASN A 99 14.75 13.69 10.50
CA ASN A 99 14.48 12.70 11.53
C ASN A 99 14.54 11.27 10.99
N MET A 100 13.92 11.03 9.82
CA MET A 100 13.99 9.75 9.11
C MET A 100 15.44 9.30 8.84
N GLU A 101 16.35 10.24 8.55
CA GLU A 101 17.75 9.98 8.23
C GLU A 101 18.70 9.90 9.44
N ASN A 102 18.17 10.00 10.66
CA ASN A 102 18.95 10.15 11.90
C ASN A 102 19.87 11.39 11.86
N LEU A 103 19.34 12.49 11.34
CA LEU A 103 19.99 13.80 11.33
C LEU A 103 19.26 14.74 12.29
N THR A 104 20.02 15.59 12.97
CA THR A 104 19.48 16.69 13.75
C THR A 104 18.86 17.74 12.83
N THR A 105 18.12 18.71 13.39
CA THR A 105 17.59 19.86 12.65
C THR A 105 18.66 20.72 11.97
N GLU A 106 19.92 20.63 12.44
CA GLU A 106 21.09 21.25 11.82
C GLU A 106 21.71 20.40 10.69
N GLY A 107 21.16 19.22 10.39
CA GLY A 107 21.68 18.27 9.40
C GLY A 107 22.92 17.49 9.86
N LYS A 108 23.22 17.47 11.17
CA LYS A 108 24.35 16.72 11.72
C LYS A 108 23.90 15.32 12.12
N PRO A 109 24.73 14.28 11.94
CA PRO A 109 24.42 12.95 12.47
C PRO A 109 24.18 13.02 13.98
N GLY A 110 23.03 12.54 14.41
CA GLY A 110 22.67 12.47 15.83
C GLY A 110 21.73 11.28 16.02
N PRO A 111 22.02 10.35 16.94
CA PRO A 111 21.14 9.23 17.19
C PRO A 111 19.81 9.77 17.73
N LEU A 112 18.76 9.64 16.92
CA LEU A 112 17.39 9.77 17.42
C LEU A 112 16.99 8.45 18.07
N ALA A 113 16.10 8.53 19.05
CA ALA A 113 15.48 7.32 19.56
C ALA A 113 14.69 6.65 18.42
N GLN A 114 14.60 5.33 18.43
CA GLN A 114 13.89 4.60 17.39
C GLN A 114 12.41 4.99 17.35
N GLU A 115 11.82 5.26 18.52
CA GLU A 115 10.45 5.72 18.69
C GLU A 115 10.23 7.09 18.05
N GLU A 116 11.11 8.07 18.30
CA GLU A 116 11.03 9.41 17.69
C GLU A 116 11.13 9.36 16.16
N ARG A 117 11.93 8.42 15.64
CA ARG A 117 12.06 8.20 14.21
C ARG A 117 10.80 7.58 13.61
N LEU A 118 10.16 6.64 14.31
CA LEU A 118 8.90 6.04 13.89
C LEU A 118 7.77 7.07 13.91
N GLU A 119 7.65 7.86 14.98
CA GLU A 119 6.67 8.96 15.06
C GLU A 119 6.84 9.95 13.89
N ALA A 120 8.09 10.29 13.53
CA ALA A 120 8.35 11.16 12.40
C ALA A 120 7.98 10.54 11.04
N LEU A 121 8.09 9.21 10.90
CA LEU A 121 7.70 8.50 9.69
C LEU A 121 6.19 8.37 9.56
N GLU A 122 5.49 8.04 10.65
CA GLU A 122 4.03 7.98 10.72
C GLU A 122 3.43 9.34 10.35
N GLU A 123 3.95 10.43 10.94
CA GLU A 123 3.50 11.77 10.60
C GLU A 123 3.78 12.13 9.14
N LEU A 124 4.97 11.76 8.62
CA LEU A 124 5.28 11.99 7.21
C LEU A 124 4.34 11.20 6.29
N ALA A 125 3.99 9.95 6.66
CA ALA A 125 3.08 9.11 5.90
C ALA A 125 1.67 9.72 5.81
N ASP A 126 1.16 10.24 6.93
CA ASP A 126 -0.14 10.96 6.98
C ASP A 126 -0.10 12.24 6.15
N MET A 127 0.98 13.02 6.25
CA MET A 127 1.10 14.29 5.54
C MET A 127 1.15 14.11 4.02
N VAL A 128 1.90 13.13 3.52
CA VAL A 128 2.04 12.92 2.06
C VAL A 128 0.81 12.28 1.41
N GLU A 129 -0.26 11.98 2.17
CA GLU A 129 -1.58 11.69 1.57
C GLU A 129 -2.17 12.91 0.86
N ASP A 130 -1.85 14.12 1.32
CA ASP A 130 -2.23 15.35 0.63
C ASP A 130 -1.27 15.67 -0.52
N VAL A 131 -1.85 15.91 -1.69
CA VAL A 131 -1.11 16.11 -2.95
C VAL A 131 -0.11 17.26 -2.88
N ASN A 132 -0.40 18.33 -2.12
CA ASN A 132 0.51 19.47 -2.00
C ASN A 132 1.73 19.11 -1.15
N TRP A 133 1.52 18.39 -0.05
CA TRP A 133 2.59 17.92 0.81
C TRP A 133 3.46 16.86 0.13
N ALA A 134 2.85 15.97 -0.65
CA ALA A 134 3.57 15.02 -1.50
C ALA A 134 4.45 15.73 -2.56
N ALA A 135 3.97 16.85 -3.13
CA ALA A 135 4.76 17.66 -4.05
C ALA A 135 5.96 18.32 -3.36
N GLU A 136 5.77 18.90 -2.17
CA GLU A 136 6.88 19.45 -1.35
C GLU A 136 7.89 18.36 -0.95
N PHE A 137 7.41 17.17 -0.58
CA PHE A 137 8.24 15.99 -0.34
C PHE A 137 9.11 15.64 -1.56
N ALA A 138 8.53 15.61 -2.76
CA ALA A 138 9.30 15.38 -3.99
C ALA A 138 10.32 16.49 -4.29
N LEU A 139 9.96 17.77 -4.09
CA LEU A 139 10.88 18.90 -4.27
C LEU A 139 12.10 18.82 -3.35
N MET A 140 11.93 18.25 -2.16
CA MET A 140 12.98 18.03 -1.16
C MET A 140 13.79 16.74 -1.38
N GLN A 141 13.71 16.14 -2.58
CA GLN A 141 14.31 14.84 -2.91
C GLN A 141 13.85 13.70 -1.99
N GLY A 142 12.65 13.82 -1.42
CA GLY A 142 12.04 12.84 -0.53
C GLY A 142 12.12 11.41 -1.08
N PRO A 143 11.71 11.14 -2.33
CA PRO A 143 11.79 9.81 -2.93
C PRO A 143 13.19 9.18 -2.88
N GLN A 144 14.21 9.92 -3.34
CA GLN A 144 15.60 9.44 -3.34
C GLN A 144 16.10 9.19 -1.91
N ARG A 145 15.88 10.14 -1.01
CA ARG A 145 16.33 10.08 0.39
C ARG A 145 15.69 8.91 1.13
N LEU A 146 14.40 8.70 0.94
CA LEU A 146 13.65 7.58 1.52
C LEU A 146 14.18 6.24 1.03
N LEU A 147 14.41 6.11 -0.28
CA LEU A 147 15.00 4.90 -0.87
C LEU A 147 16.43 4.65 -0.37
N ASP A 148 17.23 5.70 -0.17
CA ASP A 148 18.56 5.59 0.42
C ASP A 148 18.53 5.16 1.89
N VAL A 149 17.53 5.61 2.65
CA VAL A 149 17.27 5.11 4.01
C VAL A 149 16.90 3.63 3.96
N MET A 150 15.91 3.22 3.14
CA MET A 150 15.54 1.81 3.00
C MET A 150 16.74 0.93 2.65
N ARG A 151 17.61 1.38 1.73
CA ARG A 151 18.82 0.64 1.34
C ARG A 151 19.81 0.50 2.51
N ARG A 152 20.07 1.59 3.24
CA ARG A 152 20.97 1.59 4.41
C ARG A 152 20.44 0.70 5.53
N GLU A 153 19.15 0.82 5.85
CA GLU A 153 18.51 0.04 6.90
C GLU A 153 18.47 -1.44 6.54
N ARG A 154 18.18 -1.80 5.27
CA ARG A 154 18.22 -3.20 4.83
C ARG A 154 19.62 -3.81 4.91
N ALA A 155 20.67 -3.00 4.67
CA ALA A 155 22.05 -3.45 4.82
C ALA A 155 22.48 -3.59 6.30
N ALA A 156 22.01 -2.69 7.17
CA ALA A 156 22.31 -2.71 8.61
C ALA A 156 21.51 -3.75 9.39
N HIS A 157 20.28 -4.02 8.93
CA HIS A 157 19.36 -5.01 9.45
C HIS A 157 19.01 -5.96 8.32
N PRO A 158 19.92 -6.90 7.99
CA PRO A 158 19.52 -8.00 7.14
C PRO A 158 18.39 -8.69 7.90
N LEU A 159 17.15 -8.50 7.46
CA LEU A 159 15.95 -9.16 7.99
C LEU A 159 16.04 -10.70 7.89
N LEU A 160 17.18 -11.21 7.41
CA LEU A 160 17.45 -12.43 6.68
C LEU A 160 18.75 -13.11 7.14
N VAL A 161 19.30 -12.77 8.31
CA VAL A 161 20.25 -13.71 8.93
C VAL A 161 19.45 -14.87 9.55
N THR A 162 18.56 -15.49 8.77
CA THR A 162 18.06 -16.83 9.03
C THR A 162 19.25 -17.73 8.74
N GLY A 163 19.77 -18.37 9.78
CA GLY A 163 21.07 -19.03 9.76
C GLY A 163 21.19 -20.13 8.70
N SER A 164 21.65 -19.77 7.50
CA SER A 164 22.55 -20.62 6.70
C SER A 164 23.95 -20.54 7.32
N GLY A 165 24.04 -20.87 8.61
CA GLY A 165 25.30 -21.26 9.18
C GLY A 165 25.58 -22.64 8.61
N ASP A 166 26.45 -22.70 7.61
CA ASP A 166 27.16 -23.93 7.24
C ASP A 166 27.88 -24.48 8.48
N ALA A 167 27.15 -25.22 9.31
CA ALA A 167 27.67 -25.95 10.45
C ALA A 167 28.68 -27.04 10.02
N SER A 168 28.88 -27.23 8.70
CA SER A 168 29.94 -28.08 8.14
C SER A 168 31.32 -27.44 8.09
N ALA A 169 31.47 -26.11 8.26
CA ALA A 169 32.77 -25.46 8.12
C ALA A 169 33.58 -25.31 9.43
N SER A 170 33.02 -25.62 10.61
CA SER A 170 33.71 -25.41 11.90
C SER A 170 34.20 -26.66 12.62
N VAL A 171 33.99 -27.87 12.09
CA VAL A 171 34.37 -29.13 12.77
C VAL A 171 35.82 -29.58 12.47
N GLU A 172 36.50 -29.05 11.45
CA GLU A 172 37.85 -29.54 11.10
C GLU A 172 39.02 -28.84 11.82
N ALA A 173 38.79 -27.84 12.70
CA ALA A 173 39.89 -27.14 13.38
C ALA A 173 40.15 -27.56 14.84
N ALA A 174 39.40 -28.51 15.40
CA ALA A 174 39.50 -28.89 16.82
C ALA A 174 39.87 -30.37 17.02
N ILE A 175 40.93 -30.84 16.35
CA ILE A 175 41.70 -32.00 16.83
C ILE A 175 42.79 -31.47 17.76
N GLY A 176 42.39 -31.07 18.97
CA GLY A 176 43.26 -30.59 20.03
C GLY A 176 42.85 -31.20 21.35
N THR A 177 43.57 -32.24 21.77
CA THR A 177 43.40 -33.03 22.99
C THR A 177 43.07 -32.19 24.24
N GLY A 178 41.87 -32.37 24.79
CA GLY A 178 41.50 -31.78 26.08
C GLY A 178 40.14 -32.27 26.56
N ARG A 179 40.16 -33.17 27.55
CA ARG A 179 38.98 -33.74 28.21
C ARG A 179 38.30 -32.65 29.05
N GLY A 180 37.26 -32.04 28.51
CA GLY A 180 36.31 -31.16 29.22
C GLY A 180 34.92 -31.41 28.66
N ASP A 181 33.93 -31.56 29.54
CA ASP A 181 32.54 -31.86 29.18
C ASP A 181 32.01 -30.81 28.18
N PRO A 182 31.47 -31.23 27.01
CA PRO A 182 30.89 -30.30 26.07
C PRO A 182 29.53 -29.86 26.59
N GLU A 183 29.49 -28.68 27.20
CA GLU A 183 28.25 -27.96 27.44
C GLU A 183 27.65 -27.64 26.06
N VAL A 184 26.63 -28.40 25.69
CA VAL A 184 25.87 -28.24 24.44
C VAL A 184 25.22 -26.87 24.48
N GLN A 185 25.91 -25.86 23.91
CA GLN A 185 25.29 -24.59 23.55
C GLN A 185 24.34 -24.89 22.40
N THR A 186 23.11 -25.23 22.75
CA THR A 186 21.98 -25.11 21.83
C THR A 186 21.97 -23.66 21.36
N ALA A 187 22.28 -23.43 20.08
CA ALA A 187 22.09 -22.15 19.44
C ALA A 187 20.60 -21.81 19.57
N THR A 188 20.26 -21.05 20.61
CA THR A 188 18.96 -20.43 20.71
C THR A 188 18.84 -19.55 19.48
N HIS A 189 17.87 -19.85 18.61
CA HIS A 189 17.44 -18.97 17.54
C HIS A 189 17.03 -17.65 18.20
N ASP A 190 18.00 -16.73 18.36
CA ASP A 190 17.71 -15.36 18.74
C ASP A 190 16.80 -14.83 17.64
N GLY A 191 15.53 -14.63 18.01
CA GLY A 191 14.46 -14.27 17.09
C GLY A 191 14.90 -13.13 16.20
N ILE A 192 14.47 -13.18 14.93
CA ILE A 192 14.67 -12.11 13.95
C ILE A 192 14.48 -10.78 14.68
N PRO A 193 15.44 -9.83 14.61
CA PRO A 193 15.32 -8.54 15.28
C PRO A 193 14.09 -7.80 14.73
N SER A 194 12.95 -8.06 15.36
CA SER A 194 11.60 -7.66 14.95
C SER A 194 11.42 -6.15 15.00
N SER A 195 12.37 -5.41 15.60
CA SER A 195 12.30 -3.98 15.78
C SER A 195 12.41 -3.20 14.46
N ALA A 196 13.04 -3.76 13.41
CA ALA A 196 13.19 -3.04 12.14
C ALA A 196 11.94 -3.11 11.24
N VAL A 197 11.07 -4.11 11.42
CA VAL A 197 9.91 -4.31 10.53
C VAL A 197 8.93 -3.12 10.55
N PRO A 198 8.55 -2.53 11.71
CA PRO A 198 7.71 -1.34 11.75
C PRO A 198 8.29 -0.18 10.93
N LEU A 199 9.62 0.05 11.02
CA LEU A 199 10.29 1.10 10.25
C LEU A 199 10.09 0.92 8.74
N PHE A 200 10.28 -0.30 8.24
CA PHE A 200 10.10 -0.59 6.81
C PHE A 200 8.64 -0.52 6.36
N ILE A 201 7.69 -0.85 7.25
CA ILE A 201 6.26 -0.67 6.98
C ILE A 201 5.98 0.81 6.73
N GLU A 202 6.42 1.70 7.63
CA GLU A 202 6.17 3.15 7.48
C GLU A 202 6.86 3.73 6.25
N LEU A 203 8.10 3.31 5.96
CA LEU A 203 8.79 3.71 4.72
C LEU A 203 8.00 3.30 3.47
N ALA A 204 7.44 2.09 3.45
CA ALA A 204 6.59 1.63 2.35
C ALA A 204 5.25 2.39 2.28
N MET A 205 4.68 2.76 3.43
CA MET A 205 3.44 3.57 3.49
C MET A 205 3.66 4.98 2.95
N ILE A 206 4.76 5.65 3.28
CA ILE A 206 5.11 6.96 2.71
C ILE A 206 5.22 6.85 1.18
N ILE A 207 5.84 5.80 0.63
CA ILE A 207 5.89 5.58 -0.82
C ILE A 207 4.48 5.44 -1.39
N ALA A 208 3.65 4.60 -0.77
CA ALA A 208 2.29 4.34 -1.25
C ALA A 208 1.43 5.61 -1.26
N HIS A 209 1.43 6.36 -0.16
CA HIS A 209 0.65 7.58 0.01
C HIS A 209 1.15 8.70 -0.91
N SER A 210 2.46 8.98 -0.91
CA SER A 210 3.04 10.05 -1.73
C SER A 210 2.89 9.80 -3.25
N ALA A 211 2.90 8.54 -3.68
CA ALA A 211 2.76 8.16 -5.10
C ALA A 211 1.29 8.00 -5.54
N GLN A 212 0.31 8.03 -4.62
CA GLN A 212 -1.08 7.78 -4.95
C GLN A 212 -1.64 8.87 -5.86
N LEU A 213 -1.80 8.55 -7.15
CA LEU A 213 -2.32 9.46 -8.18
C LEU A 213 -1.51 10.76 -8.33
N ASN A 214 -0.21 10.71 -8.03
CA ASN A 214 0.69 11.86 -8.09
C ASN A 214 1.83 11.61 -9.09
N GLU A 215 1.57 11.90 -10.37
CA GLU A 215 2.49 11.63 -11.48
C GLU A 215 3.91 12.24 -11.27
N PRO A 216 4.07 13.50 -10.80
CA PRO A 216 5.39 14.04 -10.49
C PRO A 216 6.16 13.23 -9.44
N VAL A 217 5.49 12.78 -8.37
CA VAL A 217 6.12 11.96 -7.32
C VAL A 217 6.47 10.58 -7.85
N GLN A 218 5.58 9.95 -8.62
CA GLN A 218 5.84 8.68 -9.29
C GLN A 218 7.04 8.75 -10.23
N ALA A 219 7.19 9.84 -10.99
CA ALA A 219 8.33 10.09 -11.85
C ALA A 219 9.63 10.30 -11.05
N ALA A 220 9.55 10.98 -9.89
CA ALA A 220 10.69 11.13 -9.00
C ALA A 220 11.16 9.79 -8.40
N TYR A 221 10.25 8.89 -8.02
CA TYR A 221 10.61 7.52 -7.64
C TYR A 221 11.20 6.74 -8.81
N GLY A 222 10.66 6.88 -10.01
CA GLY A 222 11.20 6.25 -11.23
C GLY A 222 12.64 6.71 -11.52
N ALA A 223 12.92 8.00 -11.37
CA ALA A 223 14.27 8.56 -11.50
C ALA A 223 15.23 8.08 -10.40
N ALA A 224 14.71 7.69 -9.24
CA ALA A 224 15.46 7.17 -8.11
C ALA A 224 15.61 5.64 -8.12
N HIS A 225 15.17 4.96 -9.19
CA HIS A 225 15.29 3.50 -9.37
C HIS A 225 14.67 2.70 -8.20
N TRP A 226 13.41 3.00 -7.86
CA TRP A 226 12.69 2.32 -6.78
C TRP A 226 12.68 0.79 -6.94
N GLU A 227 12.64 0.31 -8.19
CA GLU A 227 12.60 -1.10 -8.55
C GLU A 227 13.81 -1.89 -8.05
N ASP A 228 14.99 -1.26 -8.01
CA ASP A 228 16.24 -1.89 -7.57
C ASP A 228 16.29 -2.11 -6.05
N ILE A 229 15.34 -1.51 -5.32
CA ILE A 229 15.27 -1.60 -3.86
C ILE A 229 14.04 -2.40 -3.43
N ILE A 230 12.86 -2.00 -3.90
CA ILE A 230 11.59 -2.55 -3.41
C ILE A 230 11.41 -4.01 -3.88
N LEU A 231 11.70 -4.33 -5.14
CA LEU A 231 11.44 -5.68 -5.66
C LEU A 231 12.36 -6.74 -5.04
N PRO A 232 13.69 -6.53 -4.94
CA PRO A 232 14.55 -7.46 -4.19
C PRO A 232 14.11 -7.59 -2.73
N PHE A 233 13.68 -6.48 -2.12
CA PHE A 233 13.23 -6.49 -0.73
C PHE A 233 11.93 -7.30 -0.55
N MET A 234 11.00 -7.23 -1.49
CA MET A 234 9.83 -8.12 -1.47
C MET A 234 10.22 -9.59 -1.62
N GLY A 235 11.19 -9.91 -2.49
CA GLY A 235 11.73 -11.27 -2.64
C GLY A 235 12.33 -11.80 -1.33
N ASP A 236 13.12 -10.96 -0.66
CA ASP A 236 13.67 -11.24 0.66
C ASP A 236 12.56 -11.53 1.70
N CYS A 237 11.50 -10.71 1.74
CA CYS A 237 10.37 -10.96 2.64
C CYS A 237 9.68 -12.30 2.37
N ILE A 238 9.50 -12.66 1.10
CA ILE A 238 8.91 -13.95 0.70
C ILE A 238 9.79 -15.11 1.19
N ALA A 239 11.09 -15.06 0.90
CA ALA A 239 12.06 -16.06 1.35
C ALA A 239 12.09 -16.18 2.87
N SER A 240 12.04 -15.05 3.60
CA SER A 240 11.99 -15.05 5.07
C SER A 240 10.79 -15.79 5.62
N VAL A 241 9.61 -15.55 5.05
CA VAL A 241 8.36 -16.18 5.51
C VAL A 241 8.41 -17.67 5.19
N GLN A 242 8.94 -18.05 4.03
CA GLN A 242 9.18 -19.44 3.66
C GLN A 242 10.12 -20.13 4.64
N ASP A 243 11.27 -19.53 4.96
CA ASP A 243 12.25 -20.06 5.90
C ASP A 243 11.65 -20.22 7.30
N LEU A 244 11.00 -19.17 7.83
CA LEU A 244 10.36 -19.20 9.15
C LEU A 244 9.33 -20.31 9.29
N LEU A 245 8.50 -20.49 8.25
CA LEU A 245 7.43 -21.47 8.25
C LEU A 245 7.89 -22.83 7.71
N HIS A 246 9.17 -22.99 7.40
CA HIS A 246 9.76 -24.18 6.81
C HIS A 246 9.04 -24.64 5.54
N VAL A 247 8.54 -23.69 4.74
CA VAL A 247 7.83 -23.93 3.49
C VAL A 247 8.86 -23.84 2.36
N GLY A 248 9.24 -24.98 1.80
CA GLY A 248 10.14 -25.02 0.65
C GLY A 248 9.58 -24.20 -0.52
N SER A 249 10.46 -23.83 -1.47
CA SER A 249 10.08 -23.09 -2.70
C SER A 249 8.93 -23.77 -3.46
N ASP A 250 8.86 -25.09 -3.36
CA ASP A 250 7.88 -25.95 -4.05
C ASP A 250 6.58 -26.12 -3.24
N GLY A 251 6.46 -25.46 -2.08
CA GLY A 251 5.31 -25.55 -1.19
C GLY A 251 5.32 -26.75 -0.23
N HIS A 252 6.41 -27.52 -0.19
CA HIS A 252 6.56 -28.64 0.75
C HIS A 252 7.01 -28.16 2.13
N VAL A 253 6.27 -28.55 3.17
CA VAL A 253 6.60 -28.24 4.57
C VAL A 253 7.68 -29.19 5.07
N ILE A 254 8.77 -28.65 5.61
CA ILE A 254 9.82 -29.41 6.31
C ILE A 254 9.48 -29.40 7.80
N GLY A 255 9.28 -30.57 8.38
CA GLY A 255 8.91 -30.67 9.79
C GLY A 255 10.05 -30.33 10.75
N ALA A 256 9.88 -29.27 11.53
CA ALA A 256 10.60 -29.02 12.78
C ALA A 256 9.73 -29.37 14.01
N GLN A 257 10.39 -29.62 15.15
CA GLN A 257 9.74 -29.95 16.41
C GLN A 257 10.02 -28.81 17.40
N GLY A 258 9.01 -28.00 17.71
CA GLY A 258 9.13 -26.84 18.61
C GLY A 258 8.02 -26.82 19.67
N ASP A 259 8.23 -26.05 20.74
CA ASP A 259 7.20 -25.83 21.77
C ASP A 259 6.15 -24.77 21.34
N SER A 260 5.06 -24.63 22.10
CA SER A 260 3.97 -23.70 21.74
C SER A 260 4.41 -22.23 21.75
N THR A 261 5.38 -21.88 22.59
CA THR A 261 5.94 -20.52 22.67
C THR A 261 6.78 -20.18 21.44
N GLU A 262 7.57 -21.12 20.95
CA GLU A 262 8.33 -21.00 19.71
C GLU A 262 7.39 -20.88 18.50
N ALA A 263 6.35 -21.72 18.43
CA ALA A 263 5.35 -21.64 17.36
C ALA A 263 4.64 -20.27 17.32
N ALA A 264 4.28 -19.72 18.50
CA ALA A 264 3.69 -18.39 18.59
C ALA A 264 4.65 -17.28 18.15
N SER A 265 5.93 -17.36 18.53
CA SER A 265 6.96 -16.43 18.09
C SER A 265 7.18 -16.47 16.56
N VAL A 266 7.26 -17.67 15.98
CA VAL A 266 7.40 -17.89 14.53
C VAL A 266 6.18 -17.34 13.79
N ALA A 267 4.96 -17.64 14.27
CA ALA A 267 3.72 -17.13 13.67
C ALA A 267 3.65 -15.60 13.73
N ALA A 268 4.05 -14.99 14.84
CA ALA A 268 4.10 -13.54 15.01
C ALA A 268 5.14 -12.88 14.08
N GLY A 269 6.33 -13.48 13.96
CA GLY A 269 7.40 -13.04 13.05
C GLY A 269 6.95 -13.10 11.58
N ALA A 270 6.38 -14.24 11.17
CA ALA A 270 5.83 -14.42 9.83
C ALA A 270 4.69 -13.43 9.54
N ALA A 271 3.79 -13.20 10.50
CA ALA A 271 2.71 -12.22 10.36
C ALA A 271 3.26 -10.80 10.19
N SER A 272 4.37 -10.46 10.87
CA SER A 272 5.03 -9.16 10.74
C SER A 272 5.64 -8.97 9.34
N LEU A 273 6.34 -9.98 8.83
CA LEU A 273 6.89 -9.96 7.47
C LEU A 273 5.79 -9.92 6.41
N MET A 274 4.67 -10.61 6.63
CA MET A 274 3.50 -10.52 5.74
C MET A 274 2.86 -9.13 5.75
N ARG A 275 2.82 -8.44 6.89
CA ARG A 275 2.38 -7.03 6.96
C ARG A 275 3.28 -6.12 6.12
N LEU A 276 4.59 -6.29 6.25
CA LEU A 276 5.57 -5.58 5.44
C LEU A 276 5.41 -5.87 3.95
N LEU A 277 5.29 -7.14 3.55
CA LEU A 277 5.03 -7.53 2.16
C LEU A 277 3.75 -6.89 1.62
N GLY A 278 2.70 -6.80 2.45
CA GLY A 278 1.47 -6.10 2.12
C GLY A 278 1.64 -4.60 1.89
N ALA A 279 2.50 -3.93 2.67
CA ALA A 279 2.83 -2.51 2.51
C ALA A 279 3.69 -2.27 1.25
N LEU A 280 4.68 -3.12 0.98
CA LEU A 280 5.51 -3.05 -0.23
C LEU A 280 4.67 -3.29 -1.50
N LEU A 281 3.73 -4.25 -1.48
CA LEU A 281 2.77 -4.43 -2.57
C LEU A 281 1.91 -3.18 -2.79
N HIS A 282 1.48 -2.52 -1.70
CA HIS A 282 0.71 -1.29 -1.80
C HIS A 282 1.53 -0.18 -2.47
N ALA A 283 2.77 0.02 -2.03
CA ALA A 283 3.72 0.96 -2.63
C ALA A 283 3.90 0.68 -4.13
N CYS A 284 4.21 -0.55 -4.53
CA CYS A 284 4.34 -0.96 -5.93
C CYS A 284 3.07 -0.65 -6.74
N SER A 285 1.90 -0.95 -6.18
CA SER A 285 0.63 -0.69 -6.86
C SER A 285 0.39 0.81 -7.09
N CYS A 286 0.70 1.66 -6.11
CA CYS A 286 0.59 3.12 -6.25
C CYS A 286 1.63 3.70 -7.20
N LEU A 287 2.86 3.17 -7.19
CA LEU A 287 3.93 3.59 -8.12
C LEU A 287 3.61 3.25 -9.57
N CYS A 288 2.94 2.13 -9.82
CA CYS A 288 2.56 1.69 -11.16
C CYS A 288 1.23 2.31 -11.63
N ARG A 289 0.32 2.66 -10.71
CA ARG A 289 -1.02 3.17 -11.03
C ARG A 289 -0.96 4.41 -11.93
N ASP A 290 -1.54 4.31 -13.11
CA ASP A 290 -1.60 5.33 -14.16
C ASP A 290 -0.21 5.84 -14.62
N SER A 291 0.87 5.15 -14.24
CA SER A 291 2.25 5.43 -14.65
C SER A 291 2.75 4.33 -15.57
N SER A 292 2.64 4.56 -16.88
CA SER A 292 3.17 3.64 -17.89
C SER A 292 4.69 3.41 -17.74
N PRO A 293 5.54 4.42 -17.48
CA PRO A 293 6.98 4.21 -17.28
C PRO A 293 7.27 3.26 -16.11
N ASN A 294 6.68 3.49 -14.94
CA ASN A 294 6.91 2.64 -13.77
C ASN A 294 6.36 1.23 -13.97
N THR A 295 5.22 1.10 -14.65
CA THR A 295 4.65 -0.20 -15.02
C THR A 295 5.61 -0.98 -15.92
N VAL A 296 6.22 -0.34 -16.92
CA VAL A 296 7.22 -0.98 -17.80
C VAL A 296 8.46 -1.41 -17.01
N VAL A 297 8.98 -0.52 -16.16
CA VAL A 297 10.15 -0.80 -15.31
C VAL A 297 9.89 -1.96 -14.37
N PHE A 298 8.71 -2.02 -13.74
CA PHE A 298 8.28 -3.14 -12.90
C PHE A 298 8.34 -4.48 -13.64
N PHE A 299 7.92 -4.52 -14.91
CA PHE A 299 8.02 -5.74 -15.71
C PHE A 299 9.45 -6.09 -16.10
N GLN A 300 10.26 -5.10 -16.48
CA GLN A 300 11.65 -5.31 -16.89
C GLN A 300 12.52 -5.85 -15.75
N THR A 301 12.16 -5.53 -14.51
CA THR A 301 12.88 -5.93 -13.29
C THR A 301 12.25 -7.13 -12.58
N SER A 302 11.53 -7.98 -13.33
CA SER A 302 10.91 -9.21 -12.80
C SER A 302 9.86 -9.00 -11.70
N GLY A 303 9.25 -7.82 -11.60
CA GLY A 303 8.17 -7.54 -10.64
C GLY A 303 6.99 -8.51 -10.79
N LEU A 304 6.73 -9.00 -11.99
CA LEU A 304 5.70 -10.03 -12.22
C LEU A 304 6.04 -11.36 -11.54
N ALA A 305 7.32 -11.74 -11.51
CA ALA A 305 7.76 -12.96 -10.84
C ALA A 305 7.54 -12.84 -9.33
N VAL A 306 7.94 -11.72 -8.73
CA VAL A 306 7.72 -11.42 -7.30
C VAL A 306 6.23 -11.45 -6.95
N LEU A 307 5.36 -10.92 -7.82
CA LEU A 307 3.91 -10.96 -7.62
C LEU A 307 3.37 -12.40 -7.67
N MET A 308 3.84 -13.22 -8.61
CA MET A 308 3.48 -14.64 -8.68
C MET A 308 3.96 -15.41 -7.44
N ASP A 309 5.17 -15.14 -6.96
CA ASP A 309 5.71 -15.78 -5.76
C ASP A 309 4.94 -15.37 -4.50
N THR A 310 4.48 -14.11 -4.42
CA THR A 310 3.57 -13.67 -3.37
C THR A 310 2.23 -14.42 -3.40
N LEU A 311 1.66 -14.62 -4.60
CA LEU A 311 0.41 -15.39 -4.76
C LEU A 311 0.62 -16.88 -4.43
N ARG A 312 1.77 -17.46 -4.78
CA ARG A 312 2.11 -18.85 -4.40
C ARG A 312 2.24 -18.96 -2.88
N LEU A 313 3.02 -18.10 -2.25
CA LEU A 313 3.21 -18.06 -0.80
C LEU A 313 1.86 -17.94 -0.08
N THR A 314 1.02 -17.00 -0.50
CA THR A 314 -0.27 -16.79 0.17
C THR A 314 -1.26 -17.94 -0.01
N ARG A 315 -1.04 -18.79 -1.02
CA ARG A 315 -1.85 -19.99 -1.26
C ARG A 315 -1.34 -21.22 -0.50
N THR A 316 -0.02 -21.40 -0.39
CA THR A 316 0.56 -22.63 0.19
C THR A 316 0.34 -22.72 1.71
N LEU A 317 0.42 -21.61 2.45
CA LEU A 317 0.35 -21.68 3.92
C LEU A 317 -1.01 -22.15 4.48
N PRO A 318 -2.18 -21.73 3.94
CA PRO A 318 -3.46 -22.26 4.41
C PRO A 318 -3.64 -23.75 4.07
N GLU A 319 -3.06 -24.23 2.97
CA GLU A 319 -3.13 -25.63 2.54
C GLU A 319 -2.24 -26.53 3.40
N SER A 320 -1.07 -26.04 3.83
CA SER A 320 -0.16 -26.80 4.72
C SER A 320 -0.74 -27.14 6.09
N ARG A 321 -1.76 -26.41 6.54
CA ARG A 321 -2.39 -26.62 7.86
C ARG A 321 -3.33 -27.83 7.91
N LEU A 322 -3.74 -28.36 6.75
CA LEU A 322 -4.86 -29.31 6.65
C LEU A 322 -4.48 -30.78 6.44
N VAL A 323 -3.21 -31.11 6.24
CA VAL A 323 -2.78 -32.48 5.91
C VAL A 323 -2.11 -33.14 7.11
N GLY A 324 -2.92 -33.53 8.08
CA GLY A 324 -2.50 -34.26 9.28
C GLY A 324 -3.46 -35.39 9.65
N THR A 325 -3.90 -36.21 8.69
CA THR A 325 -4.69 -37.41 9.00
C THR A 325 -3.75 -38.57 9.35
N ALA A 326 -3.77 -38.96 10.62
CA ALA A 326 -3.07 -40.13 11.14
C ALA A 326 -3.67 -41.43 10.57
N GLU A 327 -3.13 -41.94 9.46
CA GLU A 327 -3.49 -43.28 8.97
C GLU A 327 -2.43 -44.36 9.21
N ASP A 328 -1.21 -44.02 9.62
CA ASP A 328 -0.23 -45.01 10.05
C ASP A 328 0.45 -44.52 11.32
N GLY A 329 0.52 -45.38 12.34
CA GLY A 329 1.07 -45.09 13.68
C GLY A 329 2.57 -44.70 13.76
N ARG A 330 3.10 -44.07 12.71
CA ARG A 330 4.33 -43.27 12.72
C ARG A 330 3.95 -41.83 12.49
N THR A 331 3.95 -41.06 13.57
CA THR A 331 3.74 -39.61 13.58
C THR A 331 4.73 -38.91 12.66
N PRO A 332 4.29 -38.27 11.56
CA PRO A 332 5.07 -37.25 10.90
C PRO A 332 4.99 -36.00 11.77
N VAL A 333 6.14 -35.64 12.37
CA VAL A 333 6.35 -34.37 13.06
C VAL A 333 6.54 -33.31 11.99
N ALA A 334 5.44 -32.73 11.51
CA ALA A 334 5.43 -31.43 10.87
C ALA A 334 5.16 -30.39 11.96
N VAL A 335 5.69 -29.16 11.84
CA VAL A 335 5.40 -28.01 12.73
C VAL A 335 3.90 -27.69 12.80
N THR A 336 3.06 -28.33 11.98
CA THR A 336 1.60 -28.23 12.02
C THR A 336 0.90 -29.31 12.87
N ASN A 337 1.61 -30.33 13.34
CA ASN A 337 1.11 -31.23 14.39
C ASN A 337 1.67 -30.78 15.74
N VAL A 338 1.07 -29.74 16.33
CA VAL A 338 1.00 -29.61 17.80
C VAL A 338 0.02 -30.67 18.34
N ALA A 339 0.23 -31.93 17.93
CA ALA A 339 -0.36 -33.09 18.56
C ALA A 339 0.58 -33.50 19.71
N SER A 340 0.81 -32.57 20.64
CA SER A 340 0.87 -33.02 22.02
C SER A 340 -0.58 -33.32 22.39
N ASP A 341 -0.87 -34.46 23.01
CA ASP A 341 -2.21 -34.88 23.47
C ASP A 341 -2.85 -33.90 24.51
N THR A 342 -2.37 -32.65 24.57
CA THR A 342 -2.66 -31.64 25.58
C THR A 342 -3.14 -30.29 25.03
N ALA A 343 -2.91 -29.94 23.75
CA ALA A 343 -3.36 -28.66 23.18
C ALA A 343 -4.71 -28.83 22.46
N SER A 344 -5.69 -27.98 22.76
CA SER A 344 -6.99 -27.99 22.07
C SER A 344 -6.86 -27.39 20.66
N ASN A 345 -7.70 -27.82 19.72
CA ASN A 345 -7.76 -27.23 18.37
C ASN A 345 -7.97 -25.70 18.40
N GLU A 346 -8.61 -25.18 19.44
CA GLU A 346 -8.82 -23.74 19.67
C GLU A 346 -7.50 -22.98 19.88
N GLU A 347 -6.54 -23.55 20.62
CA GLU A 347 -5.24 -22.89 20.91
C GLU A 347 -4.40 -22.72 19.63
N VAL A 348 -4.44 -23.71 18.74
CA VAL A 348 -3.74 -23.65 17.44
C VAL A 348 -4.40 -22.61 16.53
N ASP A 349 -5.73 -22.46 16.58
CA ASP A 349 -6.45 -21.41 15.85
C ASP A 349 -6.08 -20.01 16.34
N ASP A 350 -5.98 -19.81 17.65
CA ASP A 350 -5.63 -18.51 18.23
C ASP A 350 -4.20 -18.07 17.86
N ILE A 351 -3.24 -19.02 17.81
CA ILE A 351 -1.85 -18.73 17.45
C ILE A 351 -1.71 -18.28 15.98
N TYR A 352 -2.39 -18.97 15.05
CA TYR A 352 -2.22 -18.74 13.62
C TYR A 352 -3.26 -17.80 13.00
N ALA A 353 -4.35 -17.47 13.69
CA ALA A 353 -5.38 -16.57 13.18
C ALA A 353 -4.83 -15.19 12.72
N PRO A 354 -3.91 -14.52 13.44
CA PRO A 354 -3.32 -13.25 12.99
C PRO A 354 -2.53 -13.38 11.69
N LEU A 355 -1.76 -14.47 11.54
CA LEU A 355 -1.02 -14.79 10.32
C LEU A 355 -1.99 -14.98 9.15
N LEU A 356 -2.98 -15.87 9.28
CA LEU A 356 -3.97 -16.14 8.23
C LEU A 356 -4.76 -14.89 7.83
N GLY A 357 -5.15 -14.05 8.80
CA GLY A 357 -5.81 -12.78 8.53
C GLY A 357 -4.94 -11.81 7.72
N THR A 358 -3.64 -11.73 8.04
CA THR A 358 -2.68 -10.90 7.30
C THR A 358 -2.44 -11.46 5.90
N MET A 359 -2.30 -12.77 5.77
CA MET A 359 -2.15 -13.45 4.49
C MET A 359 -3.30 -13.17 3.53
N HIS A 360 -4.55 -13.26 4.00
CA HIS A 360 -5.72 -12.93 3.17
C HIS A 360 -5.69 -11.48 2.69
N LYS A 361 -5.24 -10.53 3.53
CA LYS A 361 -5.07 -9.13 3.11
C LYS A 361 -4.00 -8.99 2.04
N VAL A 362 -2.88 -9.69 2.17
CA VAL A 362 -1.79 -9.70 1.17
C VAL A 362 -2.27 -10.32 -0.15
N ALA A 363 -2.96 -11.47 -0.11
CA ALA A 363 -3.50 -12.12 -1.29
C ALA A 363 -4.51 -11.22 -2.02
N ALA A 364 -5.45 -10.62 -1.29
CA ALA A 364 -6.44 -9.70 -1.87
C ALA A 364 -5.76 -8.48 -2.52
N ARG A 365 -4.72 -7.92 -1.89
CA ARG A 365 -3.96 -6.79 -2.45
C ARG A 365 -3.15 -7.18 -3.68
N ALA A 366 -2.52 -8.36 -3.68
CA ALA A 366 -1.81 -8.89 -4.84
C ALA A 366 -2.77 -9.11 -6.03
N LEU A 367 -3.96 -9.68 -5.79
CA LEU A 367 -4.99 -9.88 -6.82
C LEU A 367 -5.55 -8.55 -7.34
N PHE A 368 -5.75 -7.56 -6.48
CA PHE A 368 -6.11 -6.21 -6.91
C PHE A 368 -5.03 -5.60 -7.82
N PHE A 369 -3.76 -5.78 -7.47
CA PHE A 369 -2.66 -5.32 -8.31
C PHE A 369 -2.61 -6.08 -9.65
N VAL A 370 -2.88 -7.39 -9.66
CA VAL A 370 -3.05 -8.17 -10.90
C VAL A 370 -4.16 -7.58 -11.77
N ALA A 371 -5.32 -7.23 -11.20
CA ALA A 371 -6.43 -6.64 -11.95
C ALA A 371 -6.00 -5.33 -12.64
N TYR A 372 -5.24 -4.49 -11.92
CA TYR A 372 -4.66 -3.27 -12.47
C TYR A 372 -3.67 -3.57 -13.61
N LEU A 373 -2.71 -4.47 -13.41
CA LEU A 373 -1.75 -4.83 -14.47
C LEU A 373 -2.44 -5.45 -15.69
N ALA A 374 -3.53 -6.20 -15.48
CA ALA A 374 -4.36 -6.71 -16.55
C ALA A 374 -5.01 -5.59 -17.36
N SER A 375 -5.50 -4.53 -16.72
CA SER A 375 -6.10 -3.39 -17.44
C SER A 375 -5.09 -2.69 -18.36
N THR A 376 -3.81 -2.62 -17.95
CA THR A 376 -2.70 -2.05 -18.76
C THR A 376 -2.23 -2.97 -19.90
N GLY A 377 -2.78 -4.17 -20.02
CA GLY A 377 -2.55 -5.09 -21.13
C GLY A 377 -1.74 -6.34 -20.77
N VAL A 378 -1.41 -6.55 -19.50
CA VAL A 378 -0.58 -7.70 -19.08
C VAL A 378 -1.42 -8.90 -18.74
N SER A 379 -1.09 -10.04 -19.36
CA SER A 379 -1.72 -11.32 -19.07
C SER A 379 -0.67 -12.41 -19.17
N SER A 380 -0.71 -13.34 -18.21
CA SER A 380 0.16 -14.52 -18.16
C SER A 380 -0.70 -15.71 -17.76
N GLU A 381 -0.52 -16.85 -18.44
CA GLU A 381 -1.22 -18.08 -18.09
C GLU A 381 -1.01 -18.46 -16.62
N GLN A 382 0.20 -18.28 -16.09
CA GLN A 382 0.50 -18.59 -14.69
C GLN A 382 -0.29 -17.71 -13.72
N ILE A 383 -0.49 -16.43 -14.04
CA ILE A 383 -1.29 -15.52 -13.20
C ILE A 383 -2.76 -15.89 -13.26
N ILE A 384 -3.26 -16.24 -14.45
CA ILE A 384 -4.64 -16.73 -14.62
C ILE A 384 -4.86 -17.97 -13.76
N GLN A 385 -3.94 -18.93 -13.81
CA GLN A 385 -3.99 -20.14 -12.98
C GLN A 385 -3.97 -19.79 -11.50
N LEU A 386 -3.03 -18.97 -11.03
CA LEU A 386 -2.95 -18.55 -9.62
C LEU A 386 -4.21 -17.82 -9.13
N ALA A 387 -4.80 -16.94 -9.95
CA ALA A 387 -6.04 -16.25 -9.62
C ALA A 387 -7.23 -17.23 -9.50
N CYS A 388 -7.35 -18.19 -10.42
CA CYS A 388 -8.37 -19.25 -10.35
C CYS A 388 -8.18 -20.13 -9.11
N LEU A 389 -6.94 -20.46 -8.79
CA LEU A 389 -6.55 -21.26 -7.64
C LEU A 389 -6.90 -20.54 -6.31
N HIS A 390 -6.69 -19.24 -6.22
CA HIS A 390 -7.14 -18.43 -5.06
C HIS A 390 -8.66 -18.35 -4.96
N ALA A 391 -9.36 -18.22 -6.09
CA ALA A 391 -10.82 -18.23 -6.13
C ALA A 391 -11.40 -19.59 -5.67
N GLU A 392 -10.81 -20.70 -6.10
CA GLU A 392 -11.29 -22.05 -5.77
C GLU A 392 -11.11 -22.38 -4.28
N SER A 393 -10.06 -21.87 -3.62
CA SER A 393 -9.69 -22.24 -2.25
C SER A 393 -10.86 -22.15 -1.27
N GLY A 394 -11.19 -23.28 -0.64
CA GLY A 394 -12.24 -23.42 0.39
C GLY A 394 -12.07 -22.45 1.58
N ASN A 395 -10.81 -22.11 1.88
CA ASN A 395 -10.43 -21.35 3.06
C ASN A 395 -10.16 -19.87 2.77
N SER A 396 -10.30 -19.44 1.50
CA SER A 396 -10.11 -18.04 1.15
C SER A 396 -11.17 -17.17 1.82
N GLY A 397 -10.78 -16.09 2.50
CA GLY A 397 -11.73 -15.09 2.96
C GLY A 397 -12.52 -14.45 1.80
N GLU A 398 -13.72 -13.95 2.08
CA GLU A 398 -14.60 -13.26 1.11
C GLU A 398 -13.88 -12.14 0.34
N SER A 399 -12.98 -11.40 1.01
CA SER A 399 -12.17 -10.35 0.38
C SER A 399 -11.23 -10.89 -0.70
N VAL A 400 -10.64 -12.07 -0.49
CA VAL A 400 -9.77 -12.73 -1.48
C VAL A 400 -10.61 -13.21 -2.66
N GLN A 401 -11.79 -13.79 -2.42
CA GLN A 401 -12.68 -14.22 -3.50
C GLN A 401 -13.15 -13.05 -4.38
N LYS A 402 -13.55 -11.93 -3.77
CA LYS A 402 -13.93 -10.72 -4.51
C LYS A 402 -12.76 -10.15 -5.30
N ALA A 403 -11.57 -10.08 -4.69
CA ALA A 403 -10.37 -9.63 -5.39
C ALA A 403 -9.97 -10.56 -6.55
N ALA A 404 -10.13 -11.88 -6.37
CA ALA A 404 -9.87 -12.86 -7.42
C ALA A 404 -10.88 -12.71 -8.58
N ALA A 405 -12.17 -12.55 -8.28
CA ALA A 405 -13.21 -12.29 -9.29
C ALA A 405 -12.92 -11.00 -10.07
N HIS A 406 -12.52 -9.93 -9.39
CA HIS A 406 -12.14 -8.67 -10.02
C HIS A 406 -10.92 -8.85 -10.95
N ALA A 407 -9.87 -9.53 -10.47
CA ALA A 407 -8.68 -9.84 -11.27
C ALA A 407 -9.01 -10.70 -12.51
N LEU A 408 -9.82 -11.74 -12.34
CA LEU A 408 -10.24 -12.61 -13.44
C LEU A 408 -11.10 -11.84 -14.46
N THR A 409 -11.96 -10.91 -14.02
CA THR A 409 -12.73 -10.05 -14.92
C THR A 409 -11.81 -9.22 -15.82
N ALA A 410 -10.80 -8.56 -15.25
CA ALA A 410 -9.83 -7.79 -16.02
C ALA A 410 -9.00 -8.69 -16.97
N LEU A 411 -8.65 -9.91 -16.55
CA LEU A 411 -7.91 -10.86 -17.37
C LEU A 411 -8.75 -11.46 -18.51
N VAL A 412 -10.08 -11.63 -18.33
CA VAL A 412 -11.00 -12.08 -19.39
C VAL A 412 -10.94 -11.17 -20.60
N GLU A 413 -10.90 -9.85 -20.38
CA GLU A 413 -10.85 -8.88 -21.48
C GLU A 413 -9.58 -9.02 -22.34
N LYS A 414 -8.47 -9.45 -21.73
CA LYS A 414 -7.17 -9.58 -22.42
C LYS A 414 -6.93 -10.98 -22.98
N SER A 415 -7.42 -12.02 -22.33
CA SER A 415 -7.12 -13.42 -22.68
C SER A 415 -8.33 -14.34 -22.52
N PRO A 416 -9.43 -14.09 -23.26
CA PRO A 416 -10.72 -14.75 -23.03
C PRO A 416 -10.64 -16.27 -23.21
N LYS A 417 -9.91 -16.76 -24.23
CA LYS A 417 -9.76 -18.20 -24.48
C LYS A 417 -9.02 -18.91 -23.34
N ALA A 418 -7.89 -18.36 -22.91
CA ALA A 418 -7.09 -18.92 -21.82
C ALA A 418 -7.88 -18.93 -20.51
N ILE A 419 -8.58 -17.84 -20.18
CA ILE A 419 -9.44 -17.79 -18.99
C ILE A 419 -10.53 -18.86 -19.06
N LYS A 420 -11.24 -18.98 -20.19
CA LYS A 420 -12.31 -19.98 -20.36
C LYS A 420 -11.81 -21.41 -20.11
N GLU A 421 -10.63 -21.75 -20.60
CA GLU A 421 -10.02 -23.07 -20.43
C GLU A 421 -9.59 -23.29 -18.98
N VAL A 422 -8.85 -22.35 -18.39
CA VAL A 422 -8.31 -22.47 -17.03
C VAL A 422 -9.42 -22.44 -15.97
N VAL A 423 -10.43 -21.59 -16.11
CA VAL A 423 -11.57 -21.51 -15.16
C VAL A 423 -12.35 -22.82 -15.13
N ARG A 424 -12.58 -23.44 -16.30
CA ARG A 424 -13.26 -24.73 -16.40
C ARG A 424 -12.43 -25.86 -15.79
N ALA A 425 -11.11 -25.79 -15.91
CA ALA A 425 -10.20 -26.79 -15.38
C ALA A 425 -9.98 -26.66 -13.86
N LEU A 426 -9.80 -25.44 -13.35
CA LEU A 426 -9.30 -25.19 -12.00
C LEU A 426 -10.34 -24.73 -10.98
N MET A 427 -11.48 -24.17 -11.41
CA MET A 427 -12.51 -23.68 -10.47
C MET A 427 -13.96 -24.10 -10.79
N PRO A 428 -14.23 -25.36 -11.20
CA PRO A 428 -15.57 -25.77 -11.59
C PRO A 428 -16.58 -25.72 -10.43
N HIS A 429 -16.14 -26.03 -9.21
CA HIS A 429 -17.02 -26.04 -8.03
C HIS A 429 -17.33 -24.62 -7.57
N ARG A 430 -16.30 -23.76 -7.43
CA ARG A 430 -16.52 -22.38 -7.04
C ARG A 430 -17.36 -21.61 -8.05
N LEU A 431 -17.20 -21.87 -9.34
CA LEU A 431 -18.03 -21.22 -10.37
C LEU A 431 -19.52 -21.55 -10.19
N LYS A 432 -19.86 -22.80 -9.84
CA LYS A 432 -21.24 -23.19 -9.53
C LYS A 432 -21.74 -22.52 -8.25
N GLU A 433 -20.89 -22.45 -7.24
CA GLU A 433 -21.22 -21.81 -5.97
C GLU A 433 -21.48 -20.31 -6.15
N TRP A 434 -20.59 -19.58 -6.81
CA TRP A 434 -20.74 -18.14 -7.09
C TRP A 434 -22.03 -17.85 -7.85
N ARG A 435 -22.37 -18.64 -8.89
CA ARG A 435 -23.68 -18.50 -9.57
C ARG A 435 -24.84 -18.66 -8.62
N THR A 436 -24.77 -19.61 -7.69
CA THR A 436 -25.83 -19.87 -6.73
C THR A 436 -25.93 -18.75 -5.69
N GLN A 437 -24.79 -18.25 -5.19
CA GLN A 437 -24.73 -17.16 -4.22
C GLN A 437 -25.26 -15.85 -4.82
N VAL A 438 -24.78 -15.48 -6.02
CA VAL A 438 -25.23 -14.29 -6.74
C VAL A 438 -26.73 -14.37 -7.03
N GLN A 439 -27.24 -15.52 -7.47
CA GLN A 439 -28.68 -15.70 -7.73
C GLN A 439 -29.54 -15.49 -6.48
N ARG A 440 -29.05 -15.85 -5.29
CA ARG A 440 -29.74 -15.59 -4.02
C ARG A 440 -29.62 -14.13 -3.59
N ALA A 441 -28.49 -13.48 -3.88
CA ALA A 441 -28.23 -12.09 -3.52
C ALA A 441 -28.96 -11.08 -4.42
N MET A 442 -29.37 -11.45 -5.63
CA MET A 442 -30.13 -10.55 -6.53
C MET A 442 -31.46 -10.05 -5.94
N ASP A 443 -32.00 -10.74 -4.93
CA ASP A 443 -33.19 -10.31 -4.22
C ASP A 443 -32.90 -9.14 -3.25
N ASP A 444 -31.64 -8.98 -2.82
CA ASP A 444 -31.13 -7.89 -1.98
C ASP A 444 -30.37 -6.86 -2.84
N ARG A 445 -31.13 -5.89 -3.40
CA ARG A 445 -30.73 -4.92 -4.44
C ARG A 445 -29.53 -3.98 -4.17
N GLU A 446 -28.81 -4.09 -3.06
CA GLU A 446 -27.89 -3.02 -2.61
C GLU A 446 -26.39 -3.23 -2.81
N THR A 447 -25.91 -4.40 -3.27
CA THR A 447 -24.45 -4.58 -3.44
C THR A 447 -24.04 -5.08 -4.84
N GLN A 448 -23.21 -4.28 -5.52
CA GLN A 448 -22.48 -4.72 -6.72
C GLN A 448 -21.45 -5.76 -6.30
N ASP A 449 -21.69 -7.02 -6.66
CA ASP A 449 -20.78 -8.12 -6.37
C ASP A 449 -19.83 -8.34 -7.56
N GLU A 450 -18.52 -8.21 -7.33
CA GLU A 450 -17.46 -8.48 -8.32
C GLU A 450 -17.60 -9.88 -8.96
N ARG A 451 -18.15 -10.85 -8.22
CA ARG A 451 -18.42 -12.20 -8.76
C ARG A 451 -19.46 -12.18 -9.87
N LEU A 452 -20.49 -11.32 -9.78
CA LEU A 452 -21.50 -11.18 -10.84
C LEU A 452 -20.86 -10.61 -12.10
N HIS A 453 -20.02 -9.58 -11.97
CA HIS A 453 -19.31 -8.99 -13.10
C HIS A 453 -18.42 -10.00 -13.82
N PHE A 454 -17.70 -10.84 -13.06
CA PHE A 454 -16.91 -11.92 -13.65
C PHE A 454 -17.76 -12.94 -14.39
N LEU A 455 -18.87 -13.39 -13.79
CA LEU A 455 -19.78 -14.35 -14.41
C LEU A 455 -20.35 -13.82 -15.73
N ASP A 456 -20.80 -12.56 -15.74
CA ASP A 456 -21.29 -11.90 -16.94
C ASP A 456 -20.20 -11.81 -18.03
N ALA A 457 -18.96 -11.48 -17.65
CA ALA A 457 -17.83 -11.43 -18.58
C ALA A 457 -17.51 -12.81 -19.16
N LEU A 458 -17.55 -13.86 -18.33
CA LEU A 458 -17.30 -15.25 -18.73
C LEU A 458 -18.40 -15.81 -19.66
N ASP A 459 -19.65 -15.43 -19.43
CA ASP A 459 -20.78 -15.85 -20.26
C ASP A 459 -20.77 -15.17 -21.64
N ARG A 460 -20.28 -13.92 -21.74
CA ARG A 460 -20.11 -13.22 -23.03
C ARG A 460 -19.08 -13.86 -23.97
N ILE A 461 -18.12 -14.61 -23.42
CA ILE A 461 -17.08 -15.31 -24.19
C ILE A 461 -17.35 -16.81 -24.36
N SER A 462 -18.46 -17.29 -23.81
CA SER A 462 -18.88 -18.69 -23.85
C SER A 462 -19.53 -19.05 -25.17
#